data_AF-A0A3P8SZD8-F1
#
_entry.id   AF-A0A3P8SZD8-F1
#
_cell.length_a   1.000
_cell.length_b   1.000
_cell.length_c   1.000
_cell.angle_alpha   90.00
_cell.angle_beta   90.00
_cell.angle_gamma   90.00
#
_symmetry.space_group_name_H-M   'P 1'
#
loop_
_entity.id
_entity.type
_entity.pdbx_description
1 polymer ?
#
loop_
_entity_poly.entity_id
_entity_poly.type
_entity_poly.pdbx_seq_one_letter_code
_entity_poly.pdbx_strand_id
1 'polypeptide(L)'
;MAKVFRSPARHGYAVEVSPFIPNRVACAASQYYGIAGCGTLLVLDETETGVALVRSWEWSDGLFDVAWSEANEHVLVAGGGDGSLQLWDTNNHSAPLRVAKEHTQEVTHTLMHLFVSVLGMVRLLSTVCEGVRCGLESDQRRKPHRLWIVGSNC
;
A
#
# COMPACT_ATOMS: atom_id res chain seq x y z
N MET A 1 -19.64 0.75 -20.67
CA MET A 1 -19.98 -0.58 -20.09
C MET A 1 -19.13 -0.75 -18.84
N ALA A 2 -19.71 -1.13 -17.70
CA ALA A 2 -18.93 -1.33 -16.47
C ALA A 2 -18.15 -2.65 -16.55
N LYS A 3 -16.85 -2.61 -16.24
CA LYS A 3 -16.00 -3.81 -16.10
C LYS A 3 -15.96 -4.17 -14.61
N VAL A 4 -16.05 -5.46 -14.29
CA VAL A 4 -16.15 -5.94 -12.90
C VAL A 4 -15.15 -7.06 -12.66
N PHE A 5 -14.31 -6.89 -11.65
CA PHE A 5 -13.50 -7.96 -11.07
C PHE A 5 -14.18 -8.49 -9.81
N ARG A 6 -14.21 -9.81 -9.62
CA ARG A 6 -14.75 -10.44 -8.41
C ARG A 6 -13.66 -11.25 -7.73
N SER A 7 -13.34 -10.88 -6.50
CA SER A 7 -12.49 -11.66 -5.61
C SER A 7 -13.38 -12.42 -4.61
N PRO A 8 -13.47 -13.76 -4.68
CA PRO A 8 -14.33 -14.54 -3.79
C PRO A 8 -13.96 -14.35 -2.31
N ALA A 9 -14.97 -14.20 -1.45
CA ALA A 9 -14.78 -14.05 0.00
C ALA A 9 -13.85 -12.88 0.41
N ARG A 10 -13.74 -11.84 -0.43
CA ARG A 10 -12.97 -10.63 -0.14
C ARG A 10 -13.85 -9.40 -0.36
N HIS A 11 -13.71 -8.44 0.54
CA HIS A 11 -14.36 -7.13 0.48
C HIS A 11 -13.30 -6.08 0.19
N GLY A 12 -13.45 -5.31 -0.89
CA GLY A 12 -12.53 -4.22 -1.20
C GLY A 12 -12.76 -3.03 -0.26
N TYR A 13 -11.68 -2.53 0.32
CA TYR A 13 -11.70 -1.38 1.23
C TYR A 13 -11.15 -0.11 0.57
N ALA A 14 -10.03 -0.25 -0.14
CA ALA A 14 -9.41 0.84 -0.86
C ALA A 14 -8.99 0.39 -2.26
N VAL A 15 -9.00 1.34 -3.19
CA VAL A 15 -8.51 1.15 -4.55
C VAL A 15 -7.79 2.42 -4.97
N GLU A 16 -6.63 2.26 -5.59
CA GLU A 16 -5.84 3.38 -6.08
C GLU A 16 -5.23 3.06 -7.45
N VAL A 17 -5.26 4.05 -8.34
CA VAL A 17 -4.73 3.95 -9.69
C VAL A 17 -3.23 4.20 -9.66
N SER A 18 -2.47 3.41 -10.42
CA SER A 18 -1.02 3.63 -10.56
C SER A 18 -0.76 5.00 -11.21
N PRO A 19 0.12 5.83 -10.63
CA PRO A 19 0.47 7.12 -11.23
C PRO A 19 1.40 6.97 -12.45
N PHE A 20 1.99 5.79 -12.66
CA PHE A 20 2.97 5.54 -13.74
C PHE A 20 2.43 4.64 -14.84
N ILE A 21 1.75 3.56 -14.47
CA ILE A 21 1.32 2.52 -15.42
C ILE A 21 -0.15 2.76 -15.75
N PRO A 22 -0.49 3.15 -16.99
CA PRO A 22 -1.88 3.37 -17.36
C PRO A 22 -2.67 2.08 -17.20
N ASN A 23 -3.93 2.20 -16.79
CA ASN A 23 -4.86 1.08 -16.59
C ASN A 23 -4.50 0.13 -15.44
N ARG A 24 -3.42 0.37 -14.68
CA ARG A 24 -3.09 -0.43 -13.50
C ARG A 24 -3.71 0.17 -12.25
N VAL A 25 -4.32 -0.68 -11.43
CA VAL A 25 -4.88 -0.31 -10.14
C VAL A 25 -4.43 -1.29 -9.05
N ALA A 26 -4.24 -0.80 -7.83
CA ALA A 26 -4.06 -1.63 -6.65
C ALA A 26 -5.35 -1.58 -5.82
N CYS A 27 -5.68 -2.68 -5.15
CA CYS A 27 -6.84 -2.76 -4.27
C CYS A 27 -6.48 -3.51 -2.98
N ALA A 28 -6.75 -2.88 -1.84
CA ALA A 28 -6.72 -3.53 -0.55
C ALA A 28 -8.08 -4.20 -0.29
N ALA A 29 -8.06 -5.47 0.07
CA ALA A 29 -9.26 -6.22 0.38
C ALA A 29 -9.09 -7.06 1.65
N SER A 30 -10.20 -7.39 2.30
CA SER A 30 -10.22 -8.17 3.55
C SER A 30 -11.27 -9.26 3.56
N GLN A 31 -10.97 -10.38 4.23
CA GLN A 31 -11.96 -11.40 4.58
C GLN A 31 -12.94 -10.90 5.65
N TYR A 32 -14.09 -11.58 5.77
CA TYR A 32 -15.09 -11.39 6.83
C TYR A 32 -15.39 -9.92 7.17
N TYR A 33 -15.55 -9.07 6.15
CA TYR A 33 -15.80 -7.63 6.30
C TYR A 33 -14.77 -6.92 7.19
N GLY A 34 -13.50 -7.34 7.15
CA GLY A 34 -12.43 -6.72 7.91
C GLY A 34 -12.47 -6.99 9.42
N ILE A 35 -13.45 -7.75 9.92
CA ILE A 35 -13.61 -8.03 11.35
C ILE A 35 -12.62 -9.12 11.81
N ALA A 36 -12.29 -10.04 10.89
CA ALA A 36 -11.38 -11.15 11.14
C ALA A 36 -10.84 -11.70 9.82
N GLY A 37 -9.83 -12.57 9.92
CA GLY A 37 -9.26 -13.28 8.77
C GLY A 37 -8.10 -12.55 8.13
N CYS A 38 -7.77 -12.94 6.90
CA CYS A 38 -6.63 -12.38 6.18
C CYS A 38 -7.04 -11.27 5.22
N GLY A 39 -6.09 -10.36 4.99
CA GLY A 39 -6.17 -9.35 3.96
C GLY A 39 -5.52 -9.83 2.67
N THR A 40 -5.95 -9.27 1.55
CA THR A 40 -5.37 -9.51 0.23
C THR A 40 -5.09 -8.18 -0.44
N LEU A 41 -3.84 -8.00 -0.83
CA LEU A 41 -3.44 -6.92 -1.73
C LEU A 41 -3.56 -7.44 -3.16
N LEU A 42 -4.37 -6.77 -3.97
CA LEU A 42 -4.60 -7.09 -5.38
C LEU A 42 -3.98 -6.01 -6.25
N VAL A 43 -3.25 -6.42 -7.29
CA VAL A 43 -2.83 -5.55 -8.39
C VAL A 43 -3.55 -6.03 -9.63
N LEU A 44 -4.31 -5.12 -10.25
CA LEU A 44 -5.21 -5.41 -11.34
C LEU A 44 -4.87 -4.50 -12.53
N ASP A 45 -5.04 -5.02 -13.74
CA ASP A 45 -4.95 -4.25 -14.98
C ASP A 45 -6.31 -4.22 -15.66
N GLU A 46 -6.74 -3.03 -16.05
CA GLU A 46 -7.88 -2.86 -16.93
C GLU A 46 -7.47 -3.15 -18.38
N THR A 47 -8.12 -4.14 -18.98
CA THR A 47 -7.98 -4.53 -20.39
C THR A 47 -9.26 -4.21 -21.16
N GLU A 48 -9.24 -4.30 -22.48
CA GLU A 48 -10.44 -4.05 -23.30
C GLU A 48 -11.63 -4.96 -22.93
N THR A 49 -11.35 -6.22 -22.57
CA THR A 49 -12.34 -7.25 -22.30
C THR A 49 -12.79 -7.31 -20.83
N GLY A 50 -12.06 -6.68 -19.92
CA GLY A 50 -12.37 -6.72 -18.49
C GLY A 50 -11.21 -6.30 -17.61
N VAL A 51 -11.31 -6.60 -16.31
CA VAL A 51 -10.23 -6.36 -15.34
C VAL A 51 -9.53 -7.68 -15.08
N ALA A 52 -8.22 -7.72 -15.29
CA ALA A 52 -7.38 -8.89 -15.11
C ALA A 52 -6.57 -8.77 -13.82
N LEU A 53 -6.42 -9.89 -13.10
CA LEU A 53 -5.51 -9.97 -11.96
C LEU A 53 -4.08 -10.06 -12.46
N VAL A 54 -3.26 -9.06 -12.13
CA VAL A 54 -1.82 -9.08 -12.40
C VAL A 54 -1.13 -9.87 -11.31
N ARG A 55 -1.42 -9.52 -10.05
CA ARG A 55 -0.77 -10.08 -8.86
C ARG A 55 -1.66 -9.99 -7.63
N SER A 56 -1.44 -10.90 -6.69
CA SER A 56 -2.10 -10.90 -5.38
C SER A 56 -1.14 -11.37 -4.30
N TRP A 57 -1.19 -10.73 -3.15
CA TRP A 57 -0.49 -11.17 -1.94
C TRP A 57 -1.46 -11.24 -0.77
N GLU A 58 -1.28 -12.26 0.07
CA GLU A 58 -2.05 -12.42 1.30
C GLU A 58 -1.27 -11.82 2.48
N TRP A 59 -2.00 -11.22 3.41
CA TRP A 59 -1.47 -10.70 4.67
C TRP A 59 -2.19 -11.36 5.84
N SER A 60 -1.50 -11.54 6.97
CA SER A 60 -2.04 -12.27 8.13
C SER A 60 -3.27 -11.63 8.77
N ASP A 61 -3.50 -10.34 8.52
CA ASP A 61 -4.66 -9.58 9.00
C ASP A 61 -5.30 -8.78 7.85
N GLY A 62 -6.48 -8.23 8.06
CA GLY A 62 -7.21 -7.42 7.09
C GLY A 62 -6.36 -6.26 6.56
N LEU A 63 -6.46 -5.99 5.25
CA LEU A 63 -5.90 -4.80 4.63
C LEU A 63 -7.02 -3.79 4.38
N PHE A 64 -6.78 -2.55 4.82
CA PHE A 64 -7.79 -1.49 4.79
C PHE A 64 -7.45 -0.35 3.85
N ASP A 65 -6.17 -0.13 3.58
CA ASP A 65 -5.76 0.92 2.66
C ASP A 65 -4.55 0.52 1.82
N VAL A 66 -4.38 1.16 0.66
CA VAL A 66 -3.26 0.97 -0.26
C VAL A 66 -2.87 2.29 -0.91
N ALA A 67 -1.56 2.50 -1.04
CA ALA A 67 -1.00 3.68 -1.68
C ALA A 67 0.23 3.34 -2.56
N TRP A 68 0.25 3.78 -3.82
CA TRP A 68 1.37 3.66 -4.74
C TRP A 68 2.48 4.63 -4.37
N SER A 69 3.72 4.20 -4.57
CA SER A 69 4.85 5.11 -4.46
C SER A 69 4.87 6.04 -5.66
N GLU A 70 4.89 7.35 -5.42
CA GLU A 70 5.09 8.36 -6.46
C GLU A 70 6.56 8.46 -6.93
N ALA A 71 7.46 7.68 -6.33
CA ALA A 71 8.88 7.64 -6.69
C ALA A 71 9.26 6.38 -7.47
N ASN A 72 8.43 5.32 -7.44
CA ASN A 72 8.72 4.05 -8.08
C ASN A 72 7.43 3.33 -8.50
N GLU A 73 7.30 3.05 -9.80
CA GLU A 73 6.12 2.43 -10.43
C GLU A 73 5.77 1.03 -9.94
N HIS A 74 6.74 0.34 -9.32
CA HIS A 74 6.56 -1.02 -8.84
C HIS A 74 6.30 -1.10 -7.34
N VAL A 75 6.47 0.00 -6.61
CA VAL A 75 6.41 0.00 -5.15
C VAL A 75 5.08 0.55 -4.68
N LEU A 76 4.48 -0.12 -3.69
CA LEU A 76 3.25 0.33 -3.04
C LEU A 76 3.27 -0.04 -1.56
N VAL A 77 2.46 0.64 -0.77
CA VAL A 77 2.28 0.41 0.66
C VAL A 77 0.85 -0.03 0.92
N ALA A 78 0.67 -1.00 1.81
CA ALA A 78 -0.64 -1.38 2.32
C ALA A 78 -0.69 -1.25 3.85
N GLY A 79 -1.85 -0.84 4.37
CA GLY A 79 -2.14 -0.75 5.80
C GLY A 79 -2.94 -1.96 6.29
N GLY A 80 -2.43 -2.59 7.35
CA GLY A 80 -3.05 -3.76 7.99
C GLY A 80 -3.81 -3.43 9.27
N GLY A 81 -4.79 -4.28 9.60
CA GLY A 81 -5.55 -4.23 10.85
C GLY A 81 -4.74 -4.54 12.10
N ASP A 82 -3.61 -5.22 11.95
CA ASP A 82 -2.68 -5.51 13.04
C ASP A 82 -1.74 -4.34 13.40
N GLY A 83 -2.02 -3.14 12.87
CA GLY A 83 -1.20 -1.94 13.01
C GLY A 83 0.08 -1.95 12.17
N SER A 84 0.21 -2.92 11.26
CA SER A 84 1.38 -2.97 10.39
C SER A 84 1.18 -2.18 9.10
N LEU A 85 2.28 -1.62 8.61
CA LEU A 85 2.44 -1.06 7.29
C LEU A 85 3.38 -1.96 6.50
N GLN A 86 2.91 -2.47 5.36
CA GLN A 86 3.72 -3.36 4.53
C GLN A 86 4.10 -2.67 3.23
N LEU A 87 5.38 -2.70 2.90
CA LEU A 87 5.91 -2.23 1.63
C LEU A 87 6.02 -3.41 0.67
N TRP A 88 5.41 -3.29 -0.50
CA TRP A 88 5.37 -4.32 -1.52
C TRP A 88 6.07 -3.83 -2.80
N ASP A 89 6.62 -4.78 -3.54
CA ASP A 89 7.15 -4.56 -4.87
C ASP A 89 6.46 -5.51 -5.83
N THR A 90 5.81 -4.94 -6.84
CA THR A 90 5.08 -5.69 -7.85
C THR A 90 5.97 -6.58 -8.70
N ASN A 91 7.26 -6.30 -8.87
CA ASN A 91 8.16 -7.19 -9.59
C ASN A 91 8.65 -8.36 -8.73
N ASN A 92 8.49 -8.30 -7.41
CA ASN A 92 8.97 -9.32 -6.50
C ASN A 92 7.82 -10.22 -6.00
N HIS A 93 7.90 -11.51 -6.31
CA HIS A 93 6.90 -12.48 -5.89
C HIS A 93 7.01 -12.87 -4.40
N SER A 94 8.18 -12.69 -3.77
CA SER A 94 8.42 -13.10 -2.38
C SER A 94 8.22 -11.97 -1.35
N ALA A 95 7.39 -10.98 -1.68
CA ALA A 95 7.08 -9.81 -0.86
C ALA A 95 6.32 -10.21 0.44
N PRO A 96 6.29 -9.35 1.49
CA PRO A 96 6.63 -7.91 1.50
C PRO A 96 8.13 -7.62 1.56
N LEU A 97 8.55 -6.49 0.98
CA LEU A 97 9.93 -5.99 1.06
C LEU A 97 10.31 -5.52 2.47
N ARG A 98 9.34 -4.92 3.17
CA ARG A 98 9.49 -4.40 4.54
C ARG A 98 8.13 -4.45 5.23
N VAL A 99 8.17 -4.62 6.55
CA VAL A 99 7.00 -4.49 7.42
C VAL A 99 7.39 -3.56 8.57
N ALA A 100 6.63 -2.50 8.75
CA ALA A 100 6.71 -1.58 9.87
C ALA A 100 5.54 -1.87 10.81
N LYS A 101 5.82 -2.24 12.05
CA LYS A 101 4.79 -2.54 13.06
C LYS A 101 5.01 -1.68 14.29
N GLU A 102 4.71 -0.40 14.14
CA GLU A 102 4.81 0.58 15.22
C GLU A 102 3.44 1.00 15.75
N HIS A 103 2.38 0.85 14.95
CA HIS A 103 1.02 1.14 15.41
C HIS A 103 0.47 -0.02 16.24
N THR A 104 -0.21 0.33 17.33
CA THR A 104 -0.89 -0.62 18.22
C THR A 104 -2.33 -0.88 17.81
N GLN A 105 -2.86 -0.11 16.85
CA GLN A 105 -4.23 -0.20 16.34
C GLN A 105 -4.24 -0.23 14.80
N GLU A 106 -5.39 -0.59 14.25
CA GLU A 106 -5.63 -0.75 12.81
C GLU A 106 -5.25 0.49 12.00
N VAL A 107 -4.54 0.29 10.89
CA VAL A 107 -4.21 1.37 9.96
C VAL A 107 -5.35 1.54 8.96
N THR A 108 -6.17 2.57 9.15
CA THR A 108 -7.36 2.82 8.32
C THR A 108 -7.11 3.75 7.13
N HIS A 109 -6.09 4.61 7.22
CA HIS A 109 -5.68 5.50 6.13
C HIS A 109 -4.16 5.50 5.95
N THR A 110 -3.75 5.19 4.72
CA THR A 110 -2.40 5.24 4.18
C THR A 110 -2.44 6.17 2.98
N LEU A 111 -1.93 7.39 3.15
CA LEU A 111 -1.75 8.32 2.03
C LEU A 111 -0.27 8.45 1.72
N MET A 112 0.11 8.23 0.46
CA MET A 112 1.40 8.64 -0.09
C MET A 112 1.18 10.02 -0.71
N HIS A 113 1.59 11.11 -0.04
CA HIS A 113 1.46 12.46 -0.60
C HIS A 113 2.82 13.03 -1.03
N LEU A 114 2.88 13.58 -2.25
CA LEU A 114 4.03 14.36 -2.73
C LEU A 114 4.09 15.67 -1.92
N PHE A 115 5.08 15.84 -1.05
CA PHE A 115 5.40 17.16 -0.50
C PHE A 115 6.79 17.57 -1.02
N VAL A 116 6.81 18.44 -2.03
CA VAL A 116 8.04 19.08 -2.51
C VAL A 116 8.48 20.09 -1.46
N SER A 117 9.39 19.69 -0.57
CA SER A 117 10.05 20.67 0.30
C SER A 117 11.04 21.50 -0.53
N VAL A 118 11.11 22.80 -0.26
CA VAL A 118 11.90 23.83 -0.96
C VAL A 118 13.43 23.56 -0.96
N LEU A 119 13.88 22.43 -0.40
CA LEU A 119 15.29 22.01 -0.28
C LEU A 119 15.69 20.85 -1.21
N GLY A 120 14.84 20.41 -2.13
CA GLY A 120 15.20 19.34 -3.08
C GLY A 120 15.33 17.95 -2.45
N MET A 121 14.67 17.72 -1.31
CA MET A 121 14.46 16.39 -0.71
C MET A 121 13.02 15.94 -0.93
N VAL A 122 12.86 14.77 -1.55
CA VAL A 122 11.58 14.03 -1.62
C VAL A 122 11.34 13.43 -0.23
N ARG A 123 10.35 13.96 0.49
CA ARG A 123 9.93 13.44 1.80
C ARG A 123 8.51 12.87 1.68
N LEU A 124 8.34 11.65 2.21
CA LEU A 124 7.20 10.75 2.05
C LEU A 124 6.51 10.55 3.41
N LEU A 125 5.18 10.70 3.48
CA LEU A 125 4.34 10.59 4.69
C LEU A 125 2.86 10.44 4.28
N SER A 126 1.92 9.91 5.06
CA SER A 126 1.87 9.52 6.48
C SER A 126 0.73 8.51 6.69
N THR A 127 0.92 7.54 7.57
CA THR A 127 -0.21 6.87 8.22
C THR A 127 -0.87 7.81 9.22
N VAL A 128 -2.19 7.84 9.25
CA VAL A 128 -2.93 8.46 10.35
C VAL A 128 -3.79 7.37 10.98
N CYS A 129 -3.26 6.77 12.04
CA CYS A 129 -4.05 6.39 13.19
C CYS A 129 -3.29 6.89 14.42
N GLU A 130 -3.97 7.69 15.26
CA GLU A 130 -3.46 8.19 16.55
C GLU A 130 -2.26 9.17 16.53
N GLY A 131 -2.10 9.98 15.49
CA GLY A 131 -1.11 11.08 15.50
C GLY A 131 0.36 10.68 15.29
N VAL A 132 0.64 9.40 15.07
CA VAL A 132 1.98 8.89 14.71
C VAL A 132 2.18 9.00 13.20
N ARG A 133 3.33 9.56 12.78
CA ARG A 133 3.68 9.81 11.38
C ARG A 133 4.78 8.84 10.92
N CYS A 134 4.44 7.78 10.21
CA CYS A 134 5.46 6.93 9.58
C CYS A 134 5.85 7.47 8.19
N GLY A 135 7.16 7.56 7.92
CA GLY A 135 7.72 7.97 6.63
C GLY A 135 8.48 6.84 5.94
N LEU A 136 8.71 6.99 4.63
CA LEU A 136 9.49 6.06 3.80
C LEU A 136 10.43 6.88 2.92
N GLU A 137 11.73 6.95 3.24
CA GLU A 137 12.68 7.69 2.41
C GLU A 137 13.32 6.78 1.34
N SER A 138 13.20 7.16 0.08
CA SER A 138 13.96 6.55 -1.03
C SER A 138 15.07 7.50 -1.44
N ASP A 139 16.23 7.41 -0.78
CA ASP A 139 17.44 8.15 -1.20
C ASP A 139 18.04 7.48 -2.45
N GLN A 140 17.84 8.11 -3.63
CA GLN A 140 18.42 7.63 -4.89
C GLN A 140 19.97 7.67 -4.91
N ARG A 141 20.64 8.23 -3.90
CA ARG A 141 22.11 8.32 -3.82
C ARG A 141 22.77 7.34 -2.86
N ARG A 142 22.03 6.68 -1.95
CA ARG A 142 22.59 5.67 -1.02
C ARG A 142 21.65 4.47 -0.84
N LYS A 143 21.88 3.44 -1.66
CA LYS A 143 21.19 2.13 -1.69
C LYS A 143 19.66 2.25 -1.84
N PRO A 144 19.06 1.74 -2.93
CA PRO A 144 17.62 1.80 -3.08
C PRO A 144 16.99 0.95 -1.95
N HIS A 145 15.91 1.44 -1.35
CA HIS A 145 15.07 0.75 -0.34
C HIS A 145 15.53 0.77 1.13
N ARG A 146 15.77 1.96 1.72
CA ARG A 146 15.88 2.08 3.19
C ARG A 146 14.62 2.70 3.80
N LEU A 147 13.74 1.85 4.32
CA LEU A 147 12.63 2.28 5.16
C LEU A 147 13.17 2.87 6.47
N TRP A 148 12.76 4.09 6.79
CA TRP A 148 13.05 4.75 8.05
C TRP A 148 11.75 5.28 8.63
N ILE A 149 11.35 4.74 9.77
CA ILE A 149 10.20 5.25 10.50
C ILE A 149 10.74 6.36 11.40
N VAL A 150 10.29 7.60 11.18
CA VAL A 150 10.54 8.68 12.13
C VAL A 150 9.50 8.53 13.23
N GLY A 151 9.84 7.78 14.27
CA GLY A 151 9.05 7.74 15.49
C GLY A 151 9.01 9.14 16.10
N SER A 152 7.88 9.83 15.96
CA SER A 152 7.58 10.95 16.84
C SER A 152 7.18 10.33 18.18
N ASN A 153 8.10 10.35 19.15
CA ASN A 153 7.69 10.24 20.55
C ASN A 153 6.61 11.30 20.80
N CYS A 154 5.47 10.89 21.36
CA CYS A 154 4.77 11.77 22.27
C CYS A 154 5.67 12.06 23.49
#